data_AF-A0A9D2YWH6-F1
#
_entry.id   AF-A0A9D2YWH6-F1
#
_cell.length_a   1.000
_cell.length_b   1.000
_cell.length_c   1.000
_cell.angle_alpha   90.00
_cell.angle_beta   90.00
_cell.angle_gamma   90.00
#
_symmetry.space_group_name_H-M   'P 1'
#
loop_
_entity.id
_entity.type
_entity.pdbx_description
1 polymer ?
#
loop_
_entity_poly.entity_id
_entity_poly.type
_entity_poly.pdbx_seq_one_letter_code
_entity_poly.pdbx_strand_id
1 'polypeptide(L)'
;MLFTYLRLDAYVKSSNQQHNTTRALLPVSGCSHQTPASFRGLASSAAKQREESLGGTGTSDMNEGEVFHEKQRLELCAIHALNNVLQERVFTKETADDICKRLAPQCVVNPHRSVLGTGNYDVNVIMAALQSRELAAVWWDKRRTIQSLCMSKVQGFILNVPSRVSLGIVSLPLRRRHWLAVRQVSGQYYNLDSKLKSPVCIGGEAELCTFLSEQLSQDVAEMLLVVQREVEEDGSWLNSDNLEK
;
A
#
# COMPACT_ATOMS: atom_id res chain seq x y z
N MET A 1 15.38 8.85 -21.18
CA MET A 1 14.23 9.25 -20.34
C MET A 1 12.89 9.34 -21.07
N LEU A 2 12.84 9.68 -22.38
CA LEU A 2 11.57 9.68 -23.12
C LEU A 2 11.01 8.26 -23.40
N PHE A 3 11.90 7.28 -23.62
CA PHE A 3 11.52 5.91 -23.97
C PHE A 3 10.86 5.12 -22.82
N THR A 4 11.18 5.43 -21.56
CA THR A 4 10.55 4.79 -20.39
C THR A 4 9.14 5.33 -20.15
N TYR A 5 8.89 6.61 -20.44
CA TYR A 5 7.58 7.25 -20.30
C TYR A 5 6.55 6.69 -21.28
N LEU A 6 6.96 6.44 -22.53
CA LEU A 6 6.10 5.85 -23.56
C LEU A 6 5.67 4.41 -23.21
N ARG A 7 6.49 3.67 -22.45
CA ARG A 7 6.17 2.30 -22.02
C ARG A 7 5.13 2.27 -20.90
N LEU A 8 5.18 3.23 -19.97
CA LEU A 8 4.15 3.46 -18.95
C LEU A 8 2.80 3.83 -19.58
N ASP A 9 2.78 4.78 -20.53
CA ASP A 9 1.55 5.16 -21.23
C ASP A 9 0.98 4.01 -22.09
N ALA A 10 1.84 3.21 -22.74
CA ALA A 10 1.41 2.06 -23.53
C ALA A 10 0.83 0.94 -22.65
N TYR A 11 1.43 0.67 -21.48
CA TYR A 11 0.94 -0.32 -20.52
C TYR A 11 -0.42 0.12 -19.92
N VAL A 12 -0.53 1.38 -19.47
CA VAL A 12 -1.78 1.92 -18.90
C VAL A 12 -2.92 1.99 -19.94
N LYS A 13 -2.62 2.25 -21.21
CA LYS A 13 -3.62 2.24 -22.30
C LYS A 13 -4.08 0.83 -22.66
N SER A 14 -3.17 -0.14 -22.69
CA SER A 14 -3.52 -1.54 -22.99
C SER A 14 -4.39 -2.17 -21.91
N SER A 15 -4.18 -1.83 -20.62
CA SER A 15 -4.98 -2.38 -19.51
C SER A 15 -6.35 -1.69 -19.35
N ASN A 16 -6.49 -0.41 -19.71
CA ASN A 16 -7.78 0.30 -19.59
C ASN A 16 -8.80 -0.04 -20.70
N GLN A 17 -8.36 -0.57 -21.84
CA GLN A 17 -9.26 -0.89 -22.95
C GLN A 17 -10.16 -2.10 -22.66
N GLN A 18 -9.82 -2.93 -21.65
CA GLN A 18 -10.62 -4.10 -21.27
C GLN A 18 -11.74 -3.81 -20.25
N HIS A 19 -11.90 -2.58 -19.74
CA HIS A 19 -12.81 -2.31 -18.60
C HIS A 19 -13.88 -1.24 -18.80
N ASN A 20 -14.02 -0.64 -19.99
CA ASN A 20 -15.06 0.36 -20.25
C ASN A 20 -16.06 -0.07 -21.33
N THR A 21 -16.90 -1.04 -20.98
CA THR A 21 -18.26 -1.12 -21.52
C THR A 21 -19.23 -1.13 -20.36
N THR A 22 -19.87 0.03 -20.14
CA THR A 22 -21.26 0.23 -19.68
C THR A 22 -21.34 1.39 -18.68
N ARG A 23 -21.73 2.58 -19.14
CA ARG A 23 -22.47 3.53 -18.31
C ARG A 23 -23.32 4.46 -19.19
N ALA A 24 -24.63 4.21 -19.20
CA ALA A 24 -25.63 5.21 -19.59
C ALA A 24 -26.11 5.95 -18.33
N LEU A 25 -26.22 7.27 -18.45
CA LEU A 25 -26.51 8.27 -17.43
C LEU A 25 -28.03 8.46 -17.23
N LEU A 26 -28.44 8.85 -16.02
CA LEU A 26 -29.58 9.75 -15.79
C LEU A 26 -29.32 10.68 -14.58
N PRO A 27 -29.88 11.92 -14.55
CA PRO A 27 -29.48 13.00 -13.65
C PRO A 27 -30.40 13.13 -12.41
N VAL A 28 -29.90 13.76 -11.34
CA VAL A 28 -30.72 14.17 -10.19
C VAL A 28 -30.48 15.65 -9.89
N SER A 29 -31.58 16.41 -9.86
CA SER A 29 -31.69 17.83 -9.53
C SER A 29 -32.11 18.04 -8.08
N GLY A 30 -31.76 19.18 -7.46
CA GLY A 30 -32.59 19.83 -6.43
C GLY A 30 -31.89 20.36 -5.16
N CYS A 31 -31.85 21.69 -5.00
CA CYS A 31 -31.62 22.51 -3.80
C CYS A 31 -32.47 22.06 -2.56
N SER A 32 -32.18 22.41 -1.30
CA SER A 32 -32.11 23.77 -0.72
C SER A 32 -31.72 23.76 0.79
N HIS A 33 -31.28 24.94 1.25
CA HIS A 33 -31.00 25.46 2.60
C HIS A 33 -31.69 24.87 3.86
N GLN A 34 -30.98 24.86 5.01
CA GLN A 34 -31.20 25.76 6.18
C GLN A 34 -30.32 25.41 7.40
N THR A 35 -29.70 26.44 8.00
CA THR A 35 -29.19 26.58 9.40
C THR A 35 -30.27 27.30 10.24
N PRO A 36 -30.25 27.40 11.61
CA PRO A 36 -29.07 27.70 12.47
C PRO A 36 -29.09 27.27 13.98
N ALA A 37 -28.08 27.79 14.70
CA ALA A 37 -27.97 28.10 16.16
C ALA A 37 -27.51 26.95 17.11
N SER A 38 -26.27 26.96 17.65
CA SER A 38 -25.67 27.72 18.77
C SER A 38 -26.03 27.20 20.17
N PHE A 39 -25.03 26.78 20.98
CA PHE A 39 -24.74 27.37 22.30
C PHE A 39 -23.43 26.84 22.93
N ARG A 40 -22.88 27.68 23.81
CA ARG A 40 -21.62 27.68 24.62
C ARG A 40 -21.50 26.46 25.58
N GLY A 41 -20.37 26.08 26.20
CA GLY A 41 -19.00 26.62 26.34
C GLY A 41 -18.19 25.86 27.43
N LEU A 42 -16.92 26.27 27.62
CA LEU A 42 -15.98 26.09 28.77
C LEU A 42 -15.41 24.66 29.03
N ALA A 43 -14.11 24.38 28.82
CA ALA A 43 -12.90 24.67 29.65
C ALA A 43 -12.95 23.97 31.04
N SER A 44 -11.93 23.34 31.64
CA SER A 44 -10.46 23.21 31.51
C SER A 44 -9.97 22.18 32.57
N SER A 45 -8.69 21.79 32.51
CA SER A 45 -7.82 21.31 33.63
C SER A 45 -7.68 19.80 33.79
N ALA A 46 -6.51 19.20 34.09
CA ALA A 46 -5.10 19.57 33.99
C ALA A 46 -4.30 18.26 34.22
N ALA A 47 -3.20 18.09 33.49
CA ALA A 47 -2.23 17.01 33.67
C ALA A 47 -1.22 17.37 34.77
N LYS A 48 -0.77 16.38 35.55
CA LYS A 48 0.45 16.50 36.37
C LYS A 48 1.25 15.20 36.35
N GLN A 49 2.51 15.36 35.98
CA GLN A 49 3.57 14.36 35.81
C GLN A 49 4.13 13.88 37.15
N ARG A 50 4.69 12.65 37.17
CA ARG A 50 6.12 12.35 37.38
C ARG A 50 6.30 10.92 37.88
N GLU A 51 7.16 10.16 37.22
CA GLU A 51 8.03 9.20 37.90
C GLU A 51 9.30 9.02 37.08
N GLU A 52 10.42 9.42 37.67
CA GLU A 52 11.79 9.17 37.22
C GLU A 52 12.26 7.84 37.83
N SER A 53 12.91 7.01 37.04
CA SER A 53 13.74 5.90 37.52
C SER A 53 14.79 5.59 36.46
N LEU A 54 16.06 5.81 36.82
CA LEU A 54 17.25 5.54 36.02
C LEU A 54 18.24 4.80 36.94
N GLY A 55 18.68 3.62 36.52
CA GLY A 55 19.69 2.86 37.25
C GLY A 55 19.75 1.39 36.83
N GLY A 56 20.22 1.12 35.61
CA GLY A 56 20.46 -0.23 35.13
C GLY A 56 21.51 -0.24 34.03
N THR A 57 22.78 -0.34 34.41
CA THR A 57 23.89 -0.71 33.53
C THR A 57 23.73 -2.16 33.09
N GLY A 58 23.59 -2.38 31.79
CA GLY A 58 23.50 -3.73 31.22
C GLY A 58 23.77 -3.69 29.72
N THR A 59 24.96 -4.17 29.38
CA THR A 59 25.30 -4.94 28.16
C THR A 59 24.81 -4.43 26.81
N SER A 60 25.78 -4.13 25.94
CA SER A 60 25.64 -3.98 24.49
C SER A 60 24.97 -5.22 23.86
N ASP A 61 23.64 -5.18 23.73
CA ASP A 61 22.89 -6.08 22.86
C ASP A 61 23.13 -5.67 21.41
N MET A 62 23.69 -6.59 20.62
CA MET A 62 23.57 -6.51 19.17
C MET A 62 22.09 -6.71 18.83
N ASN A 63 21.39 -5.61 18.54
CA ASN A 63 19.99 -5.61 18.19
C ASN A 63 19.78 -6.40 16.88
N GLU A 64 19.44 -7.69 16.99
CA GLU A 64 18.85 -8.47 15.90
C GLU A 64 17.48 -7.88 15.54
N GLY A 65 17.55 -6.83 14.73
CA GLY A 65 16.57 -6.40 13.74
C GLY A 65 15.14 -6.18 14.23
N GLU A 66 14.87 -5.06 14.89
CA GLU A 66 13.50 -4.57 15.05
C GLU A 66 12.84 -4.43 13.66
N VAL A 67 11.71 -5.13 13.45
CA VAL A 67 10.95 -5.08 12.20
C VAL A 67 10.38 -3.68 12.03
N PHE A 68 10.79 -2.97 10.97
CA PHE A 68 10.28 -1.64 10.69
C PHE A 68 8.78 -1.70 10.35
N HIS A 69 7.99 -0.89 11.05
CA HIS A 69 6.55 -0.79 10.84
C HIS A 69 6.02 0.62 11.01
N GLU A 70 5.58 1.20 9.92
CA GLU A 70 4.87 2.46 9.89
C GLU A 70 3.34 2.24 9.95
N LYS A 71 2.73 2.81 10.99
CA LYS A 71 1.28 2.77 11.20
C LYS A 71 0.56 3.83 10.39
N GLN A 72 -0.64 3.49 9.96
CA GLN A 72 -1.44 4.31 9.08
C GLN A 72 -1.79 5.64 9.75
N ARG A 73 -1.54 6.73 9.01
CA ARG A 73 -2.09 8.05 9.30
C ARG A 73 -2.95 8.49 8.12
N LEU A 74 -4.19 8.90 8.40
CA LEU A 74 -5.14 9.38 7.39
C LEU A 74 -5.37 8.32 6.26
N GLU A 75 -5.38 8.74 5.00
CA GLU A 75 -5.55 7.87 3.82
C GLU A 75 -4.20 7.56 3.13
N LEU A 76 -3.08 7.54 3.86
CA LEU A 76 -1.74 7.37 3.31
C LEU A 76 -1.27 5.90 3.21
N CYS A 77 -2.21 4.94 3.14
CA CYS A 77 -1.88 3.51 3.16
C CYS A 77 -0.88 3.08 2.08
N ALA A 78 -0.92 3.68 0.88
CA ALA A 78 0.06 3.41 -0.17
C ALA A 78 1.51 3.76 0.23
N ILE A 79 1.71 4.91 0.88
CA ILE A 79 3.04 5.33 1.35
C ILE A 79 3.54 4.40 2.45
N HIS A 80 2.67 4.06 3.40
CA HIS A 80 3.02 3.17 4.49
C HIS A 80 3.32 1.77 3.98
N ALA A 81 2.58 1.27 2.98
CA ALA A 81 2.89 0.00 2.33
C ALA A 81 4.28 0.05 1.65
N LEU A 82 4.62 1.13 0.93
CA LEU A 82 5.95 1.31 0.34
C LEU A 82 7.07 1.32 1.40
N ASN A 83 6.92 2.10 2.46
CA ASN A 83 7.93 2.18 3.53
C ASN A 83 8.06 0.85 4.27
N ASN A 84 6.94 0.19 4.53
CA ASN A 84 6.93 -1.10 5.21
C ASN A 84 7.57 -2.21 4.36
N VAL A 85 7.28 -2.29 3.05
CA VAL A 85 7.89 -3.33 2.20
C VAL A 85 9.40 -3.09 2.02
N LEU A 86 9.83 -1.83 2.01
CA LEU A 86 11.24 -1.44 1.92
C LEU A 86 11.98 -1.47 3.27
N GLN A 87 11.25 -1.69 4.37
CA GLN A 87 11.79 -1.67 5.74
C GLN A 87 12.53 -0.37 6.11
N GLU A 88 12.09 0.76 5.54
CA GLU A 88 12.69 2.07 5.77
C GLU A 88 11.65 3.18 5.52
N ARG A 89 11.75 4.29 6.26
CA ARG A 89 10.90 5.48 6.05
C ARG A 89 11.44 6.34 4.90
N VAL A 90 11.20 5.90 3.66
CA VAL A 90 11.74 6.53 2.44
C VAL A 90 10.80 7.59 1.89
N PHE A 91 9.51 7.27 1.85
CA PHE A 91 8.50 8.09 1.23
C PHE A 91 7.68 8.83 2.29
N THR A 92 7.48 10.11 2.06
CA THR A 92 6.57 10.96 2.83
C THR A 92 5.42 11.43 1.93
N LYS A 93 4.41 12.04 2.55
CA LYS A 93 3.30 12.66 1.81
C LYS A 93 3.80 13.66 0.78
N GLU A 94 4.81 14.46 1.14
CA GLU A 94 5.41 15.47 0.28
C GLU A 94 6.05 14.82 -0.95
N THR A 95 6.86 13.77 -0.75
CA THR A 95 7.50 13.05 -1.86
C THR A 95 6.47 12.35 -2.76
N ALA A 96 5.41 11.80 -2.19
CA ALA A 96 4.32 11.17 -2.96
C ALA A 96 3.53 12.22 -3.75
N ASP A 97 3.24 13.38 -3.16
CA ASP A 97 2.58 14.49 -3.83
C ASP A 97 3.44 15.03 -4.99
N ASP A 98 4.76 15.02 -4.88
CA ASP A 98 5.67 15.38 -5.97
C ASP A 98 5.75 14.31 -7.06
N ILE A 99 5.68 13.03 -6.71
CA ILE A 99 5.47 11.94 -7.70
C ILE A 99 4.16 12.18 -8.47
N CYS A 100 3.06 12.47 -7.78
CA CYS A 100 1.78 12.77 -8.42
C CYS A 100 1.87 13.96 -9.39
N LYS A 101 2.54 15.05 -9.01
CA LYS A 101 2.72 16.23 -9.89
C LYS A 101 3.52 15.87 -11.15
N ARG A 102 4.56 15.05 -11.02
CA ARG A 102 5.36 14.60 -12.18
C ARG A 102 4.58 13.69 -13.12
N LEU A 103 3.70 12.84 -12.59
CA LEU A 103 2.84 11.97 -13.39
C LEU A 103 1.77 12.75 -14.17
N ALA A 104 1.28 13.86 -13.62
CA ALA A 104 0.25 14.70 -14.24
C ALA A 104 0.60 16.21 -14.16
N PRO A 105 1.62 16.67 -14.90
CA PRO A 105 2.16 18.04 -14.76
C PRO A 105 1.20 19.13 -15.27
N GLN A 106 0.23 18.75 -16.11
CA GLN A 106 -0.72 19.68 -16.75
C GLN A 106 -2.11 19.66 -16.11
N CYS A 107 -2.29 18.95 -15.00
CA CYS A 107 -3.60 18.76 -14.38
C CYS A 107 -3.76 19.60 -13.10
N VAL A 108 -4.75 20.50 -13.07
CA VAL A 108 -5.11 21.30 -11.88
C VAL A 108 -5.70 20.41 -10.77
N VAL A 109 -6.42 19.35 -11.16
CA VAL A 109 -6.88 18.28 -10.25
C VAL A 109 -6.07 17.04 -10.56
N ASN A 110 -5.32 16.54 -9.57
CA ASN A 110 -4.46 15.39 -9.77
C ASN A 110 -5.27 14.09 -9.68
N PRO A 111 -5.35 13.27 -10.75
CA PRO A 111 -6.17 12.06 -10.77
C PRO A 111 -5.61 10.93 -9.88
N HIS A 112 -4.35 11.04 -9.44
CA HIS A 112 -3.64 10.01 -8.69
C HIS A 112 -3.73 10.19 -7.17
N ARG A 113 -4.55 11.12 -6.69
CA ARG A 113 -4.84 11.33 -5.26
C ARG A 113 -6.24 11.92 -5.04
N SER A 114 -6.75 11.83 -3.81
CA SER A 114 -7.98 12.51 -3.42
C SER A 114 -7.88 14.03 -3.66
N VAL A 115 -8.95 14.63 -4.20
CA VAL A 115 -9.04 16.07 -4.56
C VAL A 115 -8.74 17.00 -3.38
N LEU A 116 -9.02 16.54 -2.15
CA LEU A 116 -8.75 17.27 -0.92
C LEU A 116 -7.32 17.12 -0.39
N GLY A 117 -6.43 16.41 -1.11
CA GLY A 117 -5.03 16.24 -0.70
C GLY A 117 -4.82 15.40 0.58
N THR A 118 -5.83 14.62 0.97
CA THR A 118 -5.85 13.77 2.18
C THR A 118 -5.03 12.49 2.05
N GLY A 119 -4.59 12.14 0.83
CA GLY A 119 -3.93 10.88 0.48
C GLY A 119 -4.73 10.11 -0.58
N ASN A 120 -4.81 8.79 -0.38
CA ASN A 120 -5.44 7.81 -1.28
C ASN A 120 -4.74 7.72 -2.65
N TYR A 121 -3.44 7.46 -2.61
CA TYR A 121 -2.62 7.32 -3.81
C TYR A 121 -2.98 6.05 -4.58
N ASP A 122 -3.01 6.17 -5.90
CA ASP A 122 -3.24 5.04 -6.79
C ASP A 122 -1.98 4.21 -7.03
N VAL A 123 -2.13 3.16 -7.84
CA VAL A 123 -1.04 2.24 -8.16
C VAL A 123 0.11 2.90 -8.94
N ASN A 124 -0.15 3.94 -9.74
CA ASN A 124 0.89 4.58 -10.54
C ASN A 124 1.90 5.30 -9.64
N VAL A 125 1.44 5.84 -8.51
CA VAL A 125 2.32 6.42 -7.48
C VAL A 125 3.21 5.34 -6.88
N ILE A 126 2.67 4.15 -6.59
CA ILE A 126 3.45 3.00 -6.07
C ILE A 126 4.51 2.58 -7.09
N MET A 127 4.13 2.40 -8.35
CA MET A 127 5.05 2.02 -9.43
C MET A 127 6.17 3.04 -9.62
N ALA A 128 5.83 4.34 -9.69
CA ALA A 128 6.80 5.41 -9.87
C ALA A 128 7.73 5.58 -8.64
N ALA A 129 7.22 5.35 -7.44
CA ALA A 129 8.01 5.35 -6.22
C ALA A 129 9.07 4.23 -6.25
N LEU A 130 8.66 2.99 -6.57
CA LEU A 130 9.57 1.85 -6.67
C LEU A 130 10.63 2.06 -7.76
N GLN A 131 10.24 2.59 -8.92
CA GLN A 131 11.17 2.91 -10.01
C GLN A 131 12.24 3.93 -9.59
N SER A 132 11.91 4.89 -8.71
CA SER A 132 12.89 5.85 -8.18
C SER A 132 13.97 5.21 -7.30
N ARG A 133 13.78 3.95 -6.90
CA ARG A 133 14.68 3.14 -6.06
C ARG A 133 15.26 1.95 -6.84
N GLU A 134 15.22 1.99 -8.17
CA GLU A 134 15.70 0.91 -9.07
C GLU A 134 14.96 -0.42 -8.87
N LEU A 135 13.73 -0.35 -8.35
CA LEU A 135 12.83 -1.49 -8.18
C LEU A 135 11.68 -1.42 -9.19
N ALA A 136 11.02 -2.55 -9.34
CA ALA A 136 9.86 -2.73 -10.18
C ALA A 136 8.67 -3.31 -9.41
N ALA A 137 7.48 -3.08 -9.95
CA ALA A 137 6.23 -3.63 -9.45
C ALA A 137 5.59 -4.51 -10.52
N VAL A 138 5.65 -5.82 -10.34
CA VAL A 138 5.06 -6.79 -11.27
C VAL A 138 3.65 -7.14 -10.82
N TRP A 139 2.67 -7.04 -11.72
CA TRP A 139 1.31 -7.45 -11.40
C TRP A 139 1.19 -8.96 -11.35
N TRP A 140 0.69 -9.50 -10.24
CA TRP A 140 0.45 -10.93 -10.12
C TRP A 140 -0.81 -11.35 -10.87
N ASP A 141 -0.67 -12.35 -11.75
CA ASP A 141 -1.81 -12.97 -12.42
C ASP A 141 -2.46 -14.01 -11.50
N LYS A 142 -3.66 -13.70 -10.98
CA LYS A 142 -4.42 -14.58 -10.07
C LYS A 142 -4.77 -15.95 -10.65
N ARG A 143 -4.68 -16.12 -11.98
CA ARG A 143 -4.90 -17.41 -12.63
C ARG A 143 -3.74 -18.39 -12.38
N ARG A 144 -2.60 -17.89 -11.92
CA ARG A 144 -1.41 -18.69 -11.57
C ARG A 144 -1.46 -19.12 -10.11
N THR A 145 -0.81 -20.25 -9.83
CA THR A 145 -0.63 -20.74 -8.46
C THR A 145 0.48 -19.98 -7.76
N ILE A 146 0.31 -19.64 -6.48
CA ILE A 146 1.32 -18.91 -5.69
C ILE A 146 2.63 -19.70 -5.58
N GLN A 147 2.57 -21.03 -5.65
CA GLN A 147 3.72 -21.93 -5.67
C GLN A 147 4.61 -21.75 -6.91
N SER A 148 4.11 -21.11 -7.97
CA SER A 148 4.93 -20.78 -9.14
C SER A 148 5.82 -19.55 -8.93
N LEU A 149 5.70 -18.82 -7.81
CA LEU A 149 6.60 -17.71 -7.48
C LEU A 149 7.99 -18.19 -7.07
N CYS A 150 9.01 -17.51 -7.58
CA CYS A 150 10.37 -17.63 -7.07
C CYS A 150 10.54 -16.66 -5.88
N MET A 151 10.18 -17.10 -4.67
CA MET A 151 10.14 -16.24 -3.46
C MET A 151 11.49 -15.55 -3.18
N SER A 152 12.60 -16.23 -3.43
CA SER A 152 13.96 -15.68 -3.25
C SER A 152 14.30 -14.49 -4.14
N LYS A 153 13.57 -14.31 -5.26
CA LYS A 153 13.71 -13.17 -6.17
C LYS A 153 12.75 -12.03 -5.86
N VAL A 154 11.75 -12.28 -5.00
CA VAL A 154 10.74 -11.30 -4.62
C VAL A 154 11.17 -10.60 -3.35
N GLN A 155 11.41 -9.30 -3.46
CA GLN A 155 11.82 -8.48 -2.33
C GLN A 155 10.64 -8.26 -1.35
N GLY A 156 9.41 -8.25 -1.82
CA GLY A 156 8.22 -8.19 -0.97
C GLY A 156 6.93 -8.09 -1.79
N PHE A 157 5.80 -7.98 -1.11
CA PHE A 157 4.49 -7.97 -1.74
C PHE A 157 3.70 -6.75 -1.29
N ILE A 158 3.00 -6.11 -2.22
CA ILE A 158 2.02 -5.06 -1.93
C ILE A 158 0.66 -5.57 -2.40
N LEU A 159 -0.28 -5.70 -1.47
CA LEU A 159 -1.63 -6.16 -1.78
C LEU A 159 -2.61 -4.98 -1.73
N ASN A 160 -3.56 -4.98 -2.64
CA ASN A 160 -4.71 -4.09 -2.63
C ASN A 160 -5.96 -4.88 -2.26
N VAL A 161 -6.35 -4.86 -1.00
CA VAL A 161 -7.46 -5.67 -0.48
C VAL A 161 -8.64 -4.80 -0.08
N PRO A 162 -9.88 -5.32 -0.15
CA PRO A 162 -11.02 -4.58 0.38
C PRO A 162 -10.94 -4.57 1.92
N SER A 163 -11.03 -3.37 2.49
CA SER A 163 -10.92 -3.15 3.93
C SER A 163 -12.12 -2.37 4.45
N ARG A 164 -12.61 -2.75 5.63
CA ARG A 164 -13.69 -2.01 6.30
C ARG A 164 -13.18 -0.65 6.76
N VAL A 165 -14.03 0.36 6.61
CA VAL A 165 -13.76 1.69 7.15
C VAL A 165 -14.28 1.74 8.59
N SER A 166 -13.39 2.00 9.55
CA SER A 166 -13.76 2.21 10.96
C SER A 166 -13.87 3.71 11.24
N LEU A 167 -14.99 4.13 11.85
CA LEU A 167 -15.19 5.48 12.37
C LEU A 167 -15.35 5.36 13.89
N GLY A 168 -14.21 5.47 14.61
CA GLY A 168 -14.14 5.13 16.03
C GLY A 168 -14.40 3.64 16.26
N ILE A 169 -15.38 3.33 17.12
CA ILE A 169 -15.75 1.95 17.50
C ILE A 169 -16.68 1.31 16.45
N VAL A 170 -17.26 2.10 15.54
CA VAL A 170 -18.23 1.62 14.55
C VAL A 170 -17.52 1.30 13.23
N SER A 171 -17.61 0.05 12.77
CA SER A 171 -17.24 -0.31 11.40
C SER A 171 -18.39 0.02 10.45
N LEU A 172 -18.15 0.88 9.47
CA LEU A 172 -19.12 1.19 8.43
C LEU A 172 -19.28 0.00 7.46
N PRO A 173 -20.48 -0.22 6.91
CA PRO A 173 -20.72 -1.28 5.93
C PRO A 173 -20.06 -1.01 4.57
N LEU A 174 -19.33 0.10 4.43
CA LEU A 174 -18.58 0.44 3.22
C LEU A 174 -17.18 -0.20 3.24
N ARG A 175 -16.87 -0.97 2.20
CA ARG A 175 -15.52 -1.48 1.94
C ARG A 175 -14.78 -0.49 1.03
N ARG A 176 -13.55 -0.15 1.40
CA ARG A 176 -12.64 0.62 0.56
C ARG A 176 -11.37 -0.17 0.28
N ARG A 177 -10.75 0.12 -0.86
CA ARG A 177 -9.44 -0.45 -1.20
C ARG A 177 -8.39 0.00 -0.21
N HIS A 178 -7.47 -0.89 0.12
CA HIS A 178 -6.43 -0.67 1.11
C HIS A 178 -5.15 -1.35 0.68
N TRP A 179 -4.06 -0.59 0.70
CA TRP A 179 -2.74 -1.11 0.42
C TRP A 179 -2.10 -1.64 1.71
N LEU A 180 -1.69 -2.90 1.69
CA LEU A 180 -0.90 -3.50 2.75
C LEU A 180 0.38 -4.11 2.18
N ALA A 181 1.41 -4.20 3.02
CA ALA A 181 2.70 -4.77 2.65
C ALA A 181 2.94 -6.10 3.36
N VAL A 182 3.61 -7.01 2.68
CA VAL A 182 4.16 -8.24 3.25
C VAL A 182 5.64 -8.32 2.89
N ARG A 183 6.47 -8.65 3.87
CA ARG A 183 7.93 -8.65 3.70
C ARG A 183 8.60 -9.71 4.56
N GLN A 184 9.63 -10.34 4.00
CA GLN A 184 10.56 -11.17 4.77
C GLN A 184 11.58 -10.30 5.52
N VAL A 185 11.70 -10.54 6.82
CA VAL A 185 12.70 -9.93 7.70
C VAL A 185 13.28 -11.04 8.58
N SER A 186 14.61 -11.17 8.61
CA SER A 186 15.30 -12.20 9.40
C SER A 186 14.77 -13.63 9.15
N GLY A 187 14.48 -13.96 7.90
CA GLY A 187 13.99 -15.27 7.47
C GLY A 187 12.48 -15.51 7.60
N GLN A 188 11.75 -14.66 8.32
CA GLN A 188 10.31 -14.79 8.54
C GLN A 188 9.51 -13.74 7.77
N TYR A 189 8.35 -14.11 7.24
CA TYR A 189 7.43 -13.19 6.60
C TYR A 189 6.52 -12.52 7.62
N TYR A 190 6.30 -11.23 7.44
CA TYR A 190 5.42 -10.43 8.29
C TYR A 190 4.34 -9.74 7.47
N ASN A 191 3.12 -9.76 8.01
CA ASN A 191 2.07 -8.85 7.60
C ASN A 191 2.36 -7.47 8.23
N LEU A 192 2.64 -6.51 7.36
CA LEU A 192 2.96 -5.13 7.72
C LEU A 192 1.84 -4.18 7.32
N ASP A 193 0.59 -4.64 7.39
CA ASP A 193 -0.57 -3.77 7.27
C ASP A 193 -0.44 -2.61 8.28
N SER A 194 -0.44 -1.39 7.72
CA SER A 194 -0.34 -0.15 8.48
C SER A 194 -1.50 0.07 9.46
N LYS A 195 -2.63 -0.63 9.32
CA LYS A 195 -3.74 -0.62 10.28
C LYS A 195 -3.47 -1.44 11.54
N LEU A 196 -2.47 -2.31 11.54
CA LEU A 196 -2.13 -3.14 12.69
C LEU A 196 -1.43 -2.33 13.79
N LYS A 197 -1.54 -2.79 15.03
CA LYS A 197 -0.81 -2.19 16.16
C LYS A 197 0.69 -2.53 16.16
N SER A 198 1.07 -3.61 15.49
CA SER A 198 2.44 -4.10 15.35
C SER A 198 2.49 -5.07 14.16
N PRO A 199 3.68 -5.37 13.61
CA PRO A 199 3.88 -6.47 12.67
C PRO A 199 3.28 -7.77 13.19
N VAL A 200 2.62 -8.51 12.30
CA VAL A 200 2.13 -9.87 12.61
C VAL A 200 2.96 -10.86 11.83
N CYS A 201 3.66 -11.74 12.54
CA CYS A 201 4.43 -12.82 11.91
C CYS A 201 3.47 -13.77 11.19
N ILE A 202 3.74 -14.02 9.91
CA ILE A 202 3.04 -15.01 9.09
C ILE A 202 3.73 -16.37 9.23
N GLY A 203 5.08 -16.39 9.19
CA GLY A 203 5.89 -17.61 9.24
C GLY A 203 6.81 -17.73 8.04
N GLY A 204 7.04 -18.96 7.58
CA GLY A 204 7.88 -19.27 6.43
C GLY A 204 7.13 -19.18 5.10
N GLU A 205 7.72 -19.75 4.05
CA GLU A 205 7.14 -19.70 2.69
C GLU A 205 5.81 -20.47 2.56
N ALA A 206 5.63 -21.56 3.31
CA ALA A 206 4.39 -22.35 3.26
C ALA A 206 3.21 -21.58 3.87
N GLU A 207 3.42 -20.95 5.03
CA GLU A 207 2.45 -20.08 5.68
C GLU A 207 2.17 -18.84 4.82
N LEU A 208 3.21 -18.26 4.22
CA LEU A 208 3.05 -17.16 3.27
C LEU A 208 2.17 -17.56 2.07
N CYS A 209 2.42 -18.72 1.44
CA CYS A 209 1.61 -19.18 0.31
C CYS A 209 0.13 -19.30 0.68
N THR A 210 -0.15 -19.80 1.88
CA THR A 210 -1.50 -19.92 2.42
C THR A 210 -2.12 -18.54 2.61
N PHE A 211 -1.40 -17.64 3.30
CA PHE A 211 -1.83 -16.27 3.53
C PHE A 211 -2.14 -15.52 2.23
N LEU A 212 -1.24 -15.56 1.23
CA LEU A 212 -1.44 -14.87 -0.05
C LEU A 212 -2.64 -15.44 -0.82
N SER A 213 -2.79 -16.77 -0.82
CA SER A 213 -3.92 -17.43 -1.47
C SER A 213 -5.25 -17.03 -0.84
N GLU A 214 -5.30 -16.96 0.49
CA GLU A 214 -6.48 -16.47 1.22
C GLU A 214 -6.80 -15.01 0.90
N GLN A 215 -5.80 -14.12 0.89
CA GLN A 215 -6.01 -12.71 0.55
C GLN A 215 -6.53 -12.53 -0.88
N LEU A 216 -5.98 -13.29 -1.84
CA LEU A 216 -6.33 -13.23 -3.26
C LEU A 216 -7.63 -13.95 -3.62
N SER A 217 -8.18 -14.78 -2.73
CA SER A 217 -9.50 -15.40 -2.92
C SER A 217 -10.65 -14.38 -3.01
N GLN A 218 -10.41 -13.14 -2.60
CA GLN A 218 -11.37 -12.05 -2.71
C GLN A 218 -11.31 -11.46 -4.12
N ASP A 219 -12.43 -11.47 -4.85
CA ASP A 219 -12.49 -11.09 -6.28
C ASP A 219 -11.77 -9.77 -6.62
N VAL A 220 -11.91 -8.77 -5.75
CA VAL A 220 -11.38 -7.42 -5.96
C VAL A 220 -9.95 -7.20 -5.42
N ALA A 221 -9.32 -8.23 -4.86
CA ALA A 221 -8.01 -8.13 -4.23
C ALA A 221 -6.89 -8.28 -5.25
N GLU A 222 -5.99 -7.32 -5.38
CA GLU A 222 -4.87 -7.37 -6.33
C GLU A 222 -3.53 -7.51 -5.59
N MET A 223 -2.50 -8.03 -6.25
CA MET A 223 -1.16 -8.14 -5.67
C MET A 223 -0.10 -7.68 -6.66
N LEU A 224 0.86 -6.92 -6.13
CA LEU A 224 2.08 -6.52 -6.80
C LEU A 224 3.26 -7.22 -6.13
N LEU A 225 4.14 -7.78 -6.94
CA LEU A 225 5.46 -8.24 -6.52
C LEU A 225 6.42 -7.06 -6.59
N VAL A 226 7.13 -6.79 -5.51
CA VAL A 226 8.23 -5.84 -5.49
C VAL A 226 9.51 -6.60 -5.77
N VAL A 227 10.16 -6.29 -6.88
CA VAL A 227 11.34 -7.00 -7.38
C VAL A 227 12.41 -6.02 -7.83
N GLN A 228 13.65 -6.49 -7.99
CA GLN A 228 14.66 -5.73 -8.72
C GLN A 228 14.25 -5.59 -10.19
N ARG A 229 14.65 -4.49 -10.83
CA ARG A 229 14.29 -4.23 -12.23
C ARG A 229 14.79 -5.35 -13.16
N GLU A 230 15.97 -5.88 -12.89
CA GLU A 230 16.57 -6.96 -13.69
C GLU A 230 15.73 -8.25 -13.59
N VAL A 231 15.14 -8.49 -12.40
CA VAL A 231 14.20 -9.60 -12.15
C VAL A 231 12.87 -9.42 -12.90
N GLU A 232 12.38 -8.18 -13.03
CA GLU A 232 11.21 -7.90 -13.87
C GLU A 232 11.52 -8.16 -15.35
N GLU A 233 12.68 -7.71 -15.83
CA GLU A 233 13.08 -7.81 -17.24
C GLU A 233 13.33 -9.25 -17.68
N ASP A 234 13.95 -10.07 -16.82
CA ASP A 234 14.24 -11.48 -17.10
C ASP A 234 13.07 -12.43 -16.79
N GLY A 235 12.06 -11.96 -16.04
CA GLY A 235 10.91 -12.76 -15.65
C GLY A 235 11.20 -13.83 -14.58
N SER A 236 12.36 -13.77 -13.93
CA SER A 236 12.85 -14.79 -12.97
C SER A 236 12.09 -14.80 -11.63
N TRP A 237 11.15 -13.89 -11.43
CA TRP A 237 10.18 -13.94 -10.34
C TRP A 237 9.18 -15.11 -10.48
N LEU A 238 9.11 -15.74 -11.64
CA LEU A 238 8.33 -16.95 -11.90
C LEU A 238 9.25 -18.15 -12.05
N ASN A 239 8.93 -19.27 -11.38
CA ASN A 239 9.61 -20.54 -11.55
C ASN A 239 9.25 -21.13 -12.93
N SER A 240 10.26 -21.27 -13.79
CA SER A 240 10.15 -21.83 -15.13
C SER A 240 9.58 -23.26 -15.16
N ASP A 241 9.80 -24.03 -14.08
CA ASP A 241 9.46 -25.45 -13.99
C ASP A 241 7.96 -25.75 -13.88
N ASN A 242 7.11 -24.71 -13.68
CA ASN A 242 5.65 -24.86 -13.57
C ASN A 242 4.89 -24.49 -14.86
N LEU A 243 5.59 -24.21 -15.97
CA LEU A 243 4.96 -23.93 -17.26
C LEU A 243 4.69 -25.19 -18.11
N GLU A 244 5.19 -26.36 -17.69
CA GLU A 244 5.11 -27.62 -18.44
C GLU A 244 4.23 -28.72 -17.81
N LYS A 245 3.39 -28.40 -16.82
CA LYS A 245 2.40 -29.34 -16.25
C LYS A 245 0.98 -28.79 -16.36
#